data_AF-A0A533YEI4-F1
#
_entry.id   AF-A0A533YEI4-F1
#
_cell.length_a   1.000
_cell.length_b   1.000
_cell.length_c   1.000
_cell.angle_alpha   90.00
_cell.angle_beta   90.00
_cell.angle_gamma   90.00
#
_symmetry.space_group_name_H-M   'P 1'
#
loop_
_entity.id
_entity.type
_entity.pdbx_description
1 polymer ?
#
loop_
_entity_poly.entity_id
_entity_poly.type
_entity_poly.pdbx_seq_one_letter_code
_entity_poly.pdbx_strand_id
1 'polypeptide(L)'
;MAAAKSAVTAFDMARQNFTTASEALGLDPNIREMIGYPERCLIVHIPVRLDDGTIKRFEGFRVQFNTARGPAKGGIRYHPDVTLDEVKALACWMTWKCAIVNIPYGGGKGGVCCNPKVLSMREIEHVTRRYTSGISPIIGPEIDIPAPDVYTTPQIMAWIMDTYSMTKGYPVLGVVTGKPLSLGGSLGRNEATGRGVFYCIQSACDLLNIKLRGARIVVQGFGNAGSVA
;
A
#
# COMPACT_ATOMS: atom_id res chain seq x y z
N MET A 1 -24.85 -13.38 -29.17
CA MET A 1 -24.63 -12.82 -27.82
C MET A 1 -23.36 -11.99 -27.86
N ALA A 2 -23.47 -10.66 -27.93
CA ALA A 2 -22.30 -9.80 -27.79
C ALA A 2 -21.85 -9.87 -26.33
N ALA A 3 -20.60 -10.29 -26.09
CA ALA A 3 -19.99 -10.22 -24.77
C ALA A 3 -20.03 -8.76 -24.30
N ALA A 4 -20.66 -8.50 -23.16
CA ALA A 4 -20.61 -7.19 -22.53
C ALA A 4 -19.12 -6.82 -22.34
N LYS A 5 -18.68 -5.69 -22.91
CA LYS A 5 -17.34 -5.16 -22.66
C LYS A 5 -17.21 -4.96 -21.14
N SER A 6 -16.35 -5.73 -20.49
CA SER A 6 -16.05 -5.55 -19.06
C SER A 6 -15.53 -4.13 -18.84
N ALA A 7 -16.01 -3.45 -17.80
CA ALA A 7 -15.51 -2.13 -17.44
C ALA A 7 -13.99 -2.19 -17.18
N VAL A 8 -13.27 -1.16 -17.64
CA VAL A 8 -11.81 -1.05 -17.45
C VAL A 8 -11.51 -0.99 -15.96
N THR A 9 -10.69 -1.93 -15.47
CA THR A 9 -10.32 -1.98 -14.05
C THR A 9 -9.12 -1.09 -13.75
N ALA A 10 -8.88 -0.83 -12.46
CA ALA A 10 -7.65 -0.17 -12.02
C ALA A 10 -6.39 -0.95 -12.46
N PHE A 11 -6.47 -2.28 -12.51
CA PHE A 11 -5.36 -3.11 -12.92
C PHE A 11 -5.07 -3.00 -14.42
N ASP A 12 -6.10 -2.92 -15.25
CA ASP A 12 -5.95 -2.70 -16.69
C ASP A 12 -5.23 -1.38 -16.98
N MET A 13 -5.58 -0.30 -16.25
CA MET A 13 -4.88 0.97 -16.36
C MET A 13 -3.41 0.88 -15.92
N ALA A 14 -3.12 0.20 -14.81
CA ALA A 14 -1.74 0.01 -14.35
C ALA A 14 -0.91 -0.79 -15.36
N ARG A 15 -1.52 -1.80 -16.00
CA ARG A 15 -0.89 -2.58 -17.06
C ARG A 15 -0.67 -1.77 -18.33
N GLN A 16 -1.63 -0.94 -18.73
CA GLN A 16 -1.47 -0.07 -19.89
C GLN A 16 -0.29 0.88 -19.70
N ASN A 17 -0.15 1.49 -18.51
CA ASN A 17 1.01 2.34 -18.18
C ASN A 17 2.33 1.56 -18.27
N PHE A 18 2.36 0.32 -17.77
CA PHE A 18 3.52 -0.55 -17.88
C PHE A 18 3.86 -0.87 -19.34
N THR A 19 2.86 -1.24 -20.16
CA THR A 19 3.04 -1.53 -21.57
C THR A 19 3.65 -0.33 -22.30
N THR A 20 3.06 0.86 -22.16
CA THR A 20 3.56 2.08 -22.80
C THR A 20 5.02 2.39 -22.40
N ALA A 21 5.35 2.28 -21.11
CA ALA A 21 6.72 2.48 -20.65
C ALA A 21 7.69 1.42 -21.18
N SER A 22 7.28 0.15 -21.19
CA SER A 22 8.10 -0.97 -21.67
C SER A 22 8.38 -0.89 -23.18
N GLU A 23 7.41 -0.40 -23.96
CA GLU A 23 7.55 -0.15 -25.40
C GLU A 23 8.52 0.99 -25.66
N ALA A 24 8.38 2.10 -24.94
CA ALA A 24 9.30 3.23 -25.04
C ALA A 24 10.75 2.87 -24.68
N LEU A 25 10.95 1.90 -23.77
CA LEU A 25 12.27 1.38 -23.40
C LEU A 25 12.80 0.31 -24.37
N GLY A 26 12.00 -0.17 -25.32
CA GLY A 26 12.36 -1.32 -26.16
C GLY A 26 12.60 -2.59 -25.34
N LEU A 27 11.91 -2.75 -24.21
CA LEU A 27 12.15 -3.86 -23.26
C LEU A 27 11.84 -5.21 -23.93
N ASP A 28 12.67 -6.23 -23.67
CA ASP A 28 12.47 -7.58 -24.20
C ASP A 28 11.06 -8.11 -23.84
N PRO A 29 10.28 -8.63 -24.81
CA PRO A 29 8.95 -9.18 -24.56
C PRO A 29 8.90 -10.25 -23.46
N ASN A 30 9.94 -11.09 -23.33
CA ASN A 30 10.02 -12.11 -22.29
C ASN A 30 10.15 -11.46 -20.90
N ILE A 31 10.91 -10.37 -20.79
CA ILE A 31 11.01 -9.61 -19.54
C ILE A 31 9.65 -8.98 -19.21
N ARG A 32 8.96 -8.42 -20.21
CA ARG A 32 7.61 -7.84 -20.02
C ARG A 32 6.63 -8.86 -19.45
N GLU A 33 6.65 -10.09 -19.96
CA GLU A 33 5.77 -11.15 -19.48
C GLU A 33 6.10 -11.55 -18.04
N MET A 34 7.40 -11.61 -17.69
CA MET A 34 7.84 -11.96 -16.33
C MET A 34 7.45 -10.93 -15.27
N ILE A 35 7.45 -9.63 -15.58
CA ILE A 35 7.23 -8.56 -14.59
C ILE A 35 5.90 -7.82 -14.75
N GLY A 36 5.09 -8.19 -15.73
CA GLY A 36 3.82 -7.53 -16.05
C GLY A 36 2.63 -7.96 -15.17
N TYR A 37 2.80 -8.99 -14.34
CA TYR A 37 1.76 -9.59 -13.53
C TYR A 37 2.22 -9.83 -12.09
N PRO A 38 1.27 -9.89 -11.13
CA PRO A 38 1.64 -10.14 -9.73
C PRO A 38 2.14 -11.57 -9.52
N GLU A 39 3.27 -11.71 -8.82
CA GLU A 39 3.81 -13.00 -8.36
C GLU A 39 2.83 -13.77 -7.46
N ARG A 40 2.08 -13.05 -6.61
CA ARG A 40 1.17 -13.67 -5.65
C ARG A 40 0.00 -12.76 -5.30
N CYS A 41 -1.20 -13.34 -5.28
CA CYS A 41 -2.40 -12.72 -4.73
C CYS A 41 -2.98 -13.63 -3.64
N LEU A 42 -3.02 -13.17 -2.39
CA LEU A 42 -3.66 -13.86 -1.28
C LEU A 42 -4.98 -13.18 -0.94
N ILE A 43 -6.07 -13.94 -0.95
CA ILE A 43 -7.40 -13.53 -0.48
C ILE A 43 -7.67 -14.24 0.85
N VAL A 44 -8.13 -13.50 1.85
CA VAL A 44 -8.46 -14.04 3.18
C VAL A 44 -9.86 -13.58 3.60
N HIS A 45 -10.58 -14.47 4.28
CA HIS A 45 -11.82 -14.11 4.95
C HIS A 45 -11.57 -13.85 6.44
N ILE A 46 -12.13 -12.74 6.92
CA ILE A 46 -11.88 -12.19 8.25
C ILE A 46 -13.21 -12.20 9.02
N PRO A 47 -13.58 -13.33 9.66
CA PRO A 47 -14.76 -13.37 10.52
C PRO A 47 -14.48 -12.61 11.82
N VAL A 48 -15.32 -11.65 12.17
CA VAL A 48 -15.22 -10.84 13.39
C VAL A 48 -16.58 -10.80 14.09
N ARG A 49 -16.57 -11.00 15.40
CA ARG A 49 -17.73 -10.74 16.25
C ARG A 49 -17.82 -9.24 16.50
N LEU A 50 -18.93 -8.64 16.09
CA LEU A 50 -19.26 -7.24 16.30
C LEU A 50 -19.72 -7.01 17.75
N ASP A 51 -19.80 -5.75 18.15
CA ASP A 51 -20.18 -5.37 19.50
C ASP A 51 -21.65 -5.69 19.83
N ASP A 52 -22.51 -5.79 18.81
CA ASP A 52 -23.89 -6.30 18.94
C ASP A 52 -23.99 -7.83 19.10
N GLY A 53 -22.85 -8.53 19.06
CA GLY A 53 -22.74 -9.98 19.21
C GLY A 53 -22.88 -10.76 17.89
N THR A 54 -23.25 -10.12 16.78
CA THR A 54 -23.32 -10.76 15.46
C THR A 54 -21.93 -11.05 14.90
N ILE A 55 -21.83 -12.00 13.97
CA ILE A 55 -20.57 -12.28 13.25
C ILE A 55 -20.68 -11.72 11.84
N LYS A 56 -19.74 -10.85 11.50
CA LYS A 56 -19.59 -10.31 10.14
C LYS A 56 -18.30 -10.84 9.52
N ARG A 57 -18.39 -11.28 8.27
CA ARG A 57 -17.24 -11.69 7.47
C ARG A 57 -16.80 -10.53 6.60
N PHE A 58 -15.55 -10.09 6.76
CA PHE A 58 -14.90 -9.16 5.85
C PHE A 58 -13.99 -9.91 4.88
N GLU A 59 -13.76 -9.32 3.71
CA GLU A 59 -12.79 -9.80 2.73
C GLU A 59 -11.50 -8.99 2.84
N GLY A 60 -10.36 -9.67 2.78
CA GLY A 60 -9.04 -9.05 2.82
C GLY A 60 -8.15 -9.57 1.70
N PHE A 61 -7.23 -8.73 1.26
CA PHE A 61 -6.30 -9.00 0.18
C PHE A 61 -4.87 -8.69 0.62
N ARG A 62 -3.91 -9.47 0.14
CA ARG A 62 -2.49 -9.10 0.15
C ARG A 62 -1.87 -9.57 -1.16
N VAL A 63 -1.41 -8.61 -1.96
CA VAL A 63 -0.79 -8.83 -3.27
C VAL A 63 0.70 -8.50 -3.17
N GLN A 64 1.54 -9.40 -3.66
CA GLN A 64 2.98 -9.22 -3.89
C GLN A 64 3.15 -9.20 -5.40
N PHE A 65 3.46 -8.02 -5.94
CA PHE A 65 3.48 -7.83 -7.39
C PHE A 65 4.81 -8.32 -7.99
N ASN A 66 5.92 -7.82 -7.46
CA ASN A 66 7.25 -8.27 -7.87
C ASN A 66 8.22 -8.13 -6.68
N THR A 67 9.08 -9.12 -6.46
CA THR A 67 10.06 -9.17 -5.36
C THR A 67 11.51 -9.28 -5.85
N ALA A 68 11.76 -9.08 -7.14
CA ALA A 68 13.09 -9.25 -7.74
C ALA A 68 14.19 -8.34 -7.13
N ARG A 69 13.81 -7.15 -6.62
CA ARG A 69 14.75 -6.21 -5.98
C ARG A 69 14.87 -6.36 -4.46
N GLY A 70 14.06 -7.23 -3.86
CA GLY A 70 13.97 -7.39 -2.42
C GLY A 70 12.54 -7.62 -1.92
N PRO A 71 12.34 -7.61 -0.58
CA PRO A 71 11.05 -7.88 0.04
C PRO A 71 9.92 -7.00 -0.51
N ALA A 72 8.69 -7.53 -0.55
CA ALA A 72 7.56 -6.72 -0.97
C ALA A 72 7.30 -5.57 0.03
N LYS A 73 6.94 -4.39 -0.49
CA LYS A 73 6.65 -3.23 0.34
C LYS A 73 5.37 -2.55 -0.12
N GLY A 74 4.44 -2.36 0.82
CA GLY A 74 3.37 -1.38 0.63
C GLY A 74 2.21 -1.46 1.61
N GLY A 75 1.39 -0.42 1.57
CA GLY A 75 0.38 -0.16 2.58
C GLY A 75 -0.80 -1.12 2.59
N ILE A 76 -1.58 -1.09 3.67
CA ILE A 76 -2.87 -1.76 3.83
C ILE A 76 -3.97 -0.71 3.88
N ARG A 77 -4.95 -0.81 2.97
CA ARG A 77 -6.09 0.09 2.88
C ARG A 77 -7.33 -0.52 3.53
N TYR A 78 -8.04 0.24 4.36
CA TYR A 78 -9.37 -0.14 4.82
C TYR A 78 -10.39 0.74 4.07
N HIS A 79 -11.23 0.14 3.24
CA HIS A 79 -12.28 0.88 2.50
C HIS A 79 -13.40 -0.09 2.10
N PRO A 80 -14.69 0.31 2.11
CA PRO A 80 -15.78 -0.59 1.72
C PRO A 80 -15.66 -1.07 0.27
N ASP A 81 -15.13 -0.23 -0.62
CA ASP A 81 -15.03 -0.49 -2.05
C ASP A 81 -13.68 -1.07 -2.51
N VAL A 82 -12.83 -1.54 -1.58
CA VAL A 82 -11.58 -2.20 -1.98
C VAL A 82 -11.91 -3.41 -2.86
N THR A 83 -11.24 -3.52 -4.00
CA THR A 83 -11.31 -4.70 -4.87
C THR A 83 -9.94 -5.32 -5.09
N LEU A 84 -9.90 -6.59 -5.50
CA LEU A 84 -8.64 -7.27 -5.81
C LEU A 84 -7.85 -6.53 -6.92
N ASP A 85 -8.52 -6.05 -7.97
CA ASP A 85 -7.85 -5.38 -9.08
C ASP A 85 -7.30 -4.00 -8.69
N GLU A 86 -7.98 -3.28 -7.78
CA GLU A 86 -7.40 -2.07 -7.17
C GLU A 86 -6.11 -2.41 -6.40
N VAL A 87 -6.12 -3.47 -5.59
CA VAL A 87 -4.94 -3.86 -4.79
C VAL A 87 -3.79 -4.31 -5.70
N LYS A 88 -4.06 -5.03 -6.81
CA LYS A 88 -3.05 -5.38 -7.81
C LYS A 88 -2.44 -4.14 -8.47
N ALA A 89 -3.27 -3.17 -8.89
CA ALA A 89 -2.82 -1.93 -9.50
C ALA A 89 -1.89 -1.13 -8.55
N LEU A 90 -2.30 -1.00 -7.29
CA LEU A 90 -1.52 -0.31 -6.28
C LEU A 90 -0.21 -1.05 -5.95
N ALA A 91 -0.20 -2.39 -5.93
CA ALA A 91 1.01 -3.18 -5.73
C ALA A 91 2.00 -3.02 -6.91
N CYS A 92 1.48 -2.98 -8.14
CA CYS A 92 2.24 -2.69 -9.36
C CYS A 92 2.94 -1.32 -9.25
N TRP A 93 2.21 -0.26 -8.89
CA TRP A 93 2.82 1.05 -8.68
C TRP A 93 3.82 1.10 -7.52
N MET A 94 3.64 0.29 -6.47
CA MET A 94 4.64 0.18 -5.42
C MET A 94 5.95 -0.43 -5.92
N THR A 95 5.91 -1.42 -6.83
CA THR A 95 7.11 -1.98 -7.48
C THR A 95 7.87 -0.88 -8.21
N TRP A 96 7.18 -0.16 -9.09
CA TRP A 96 7.83 0.87 -9.92
C TRP A 96 8.30 2.05 -9.10
N LYS A 97 7.50 2.49 -8.11
CA LYS A 97 7.92 3.55 -7.20
C LYS A 97 9.22 3.17 -6.49
N CYS A 98 9.31 1.97 -5.88
CA CYS A 98 10.53 1.56 -5.19
C CYS A 98 11.73 1.43 -6.14
N ALA A 99 11.50 0.95 -7.37
CA ALA A 99 12.51 0.88 -8.42
C ALA A 99 13.06 2.27 -8.79
N ILE A 100 12.17 3.23 -9.10
CA ILE A 100 12.53 4.57 -9.57
C ILE A 100 13.34 5.33 -8.52
N VAL A 101 12.95 5.26 -7.23
CA VAL A 101 13.69 5.94 -6.16
C VAL A 101 14.82 5.08 -5.56
N ASN A 102 15.19 4.00 -6.24
CA ASN A 102 16.29 3.10 -5.89
C ASN A 102 16.28 2.56 -4.45
N ILE A 103 15.10 2.22 -3.94
CA ILE A 103 14.95 1.55 -2.63
C ILE A 103 14.95 0.03 -2.87
N PRO A 104 15.68 -0.79 -2.08
CA PRO A 104 15.81 -2.24 -2.28
C PRO A 104 14.57 -3.02 -1.82
N TYR A 105 13.42 -2.66 -2.39
CA TYR A 105 12.14 -3.32 -2.16
C TYR A 105 11.45 -3.64 -3.49
N GLY A 106 10.69 -4.73 -3.45
CA GLY A 106 9.64 -5.02 -4.41
C GLY A 106 8.35 -4.22 -4.12
N GLY A 107 7.28 -4.57 -4.84
CA GLY A 107 5.96 -3.96 -4.65
C GLY A 107 4.97 -4.90 -3.99
N GLY A 108 4.31 -4.41 -2.95
CA GLY A 108 3.20 -5.11 -2.33
C GLY A 108 2.05 -4.16 -2.01
N LYS A 109 0.85 -4.69 -1.81
CA LYS A 109 -0.29 -3.92 -1.29
C LYS A 109 -1.27 -4.83 -0.59
N GLY A 110 -1.88 -4.34 0.48
CA GLY A 110 -3.00 -5.02 1.14
C GLY A 110 -4.25 -4.16 1.14
N GLY A 111 -5.39 -4.81 1.37
CA GLY A 111 -6.66 -4.13 1.53
C GLY A 111 -7.64 -4.96 2.32
N VAL A 112 -8.58 -4.32 3.02
CA VAL A 112 -9.71 -4.98 3.68
C VAL A 112 -10.99 -4.23 3.32
N CYS A 113 -11.99 -4.98 2.86
CA CYS A 113 -13.32 -4.49 2.48
C CYS A 113 -14.14 -4.17 3.73
N CYS A 114 -13.78 -3.10 4.45
CA CYS A 114 -14.48 -2.63 5.63
C CYS A 114 -14.62 -1.11 5.62
N ASN A 115 -15.61 -0.58 6.33
CA ASN A 115 -15.76 0.86 6.55
C ASN A 115 -15.41 1.19 8.00
N PRO A 116 -14.19 1.68 8.28
CA PRO A 116 -13.77 2.03 9.64
C PRO A 116 -14.62 3.12 10.31
N LYS A 117 -15.40 3.90 9.55
CA LYS A 117 -16.23 4.97 10.12
C LYS A 117 -17.48 4.46 10.83
N VAL A 118 -17.90 3.23 10.55
CA VAL A 118 -19.08 2.60 11.17
C VAL A 118 -18.72 1.47 12.13
N LEU A 119 -17.42 1.16 12.26
CA LEU A 119 -16.93 0.15 13.18
C LEU A 119 -16.41 0.83 14.44
N SER A 120 -16.62 0.20 15.58
CA SER A 120 -15.98 0.62 16.82
C SER A 120 -14.47 0.39 16.77
N MET A 121 -13.72 1.08 17.63
CA MET A 121 -12.27 0.88 17.69
C MET A 121 -11.89 -0.57 18.02
N ARG A 122 -12.71 -1.26 18.84
CA ARG A 122 -12.52 -2.66 19.20
C ARG A 122 -12.77 -3.59 18.03
N GLU A 123 -13.79 -3.32 17.23
CA GLU A 123 -14.08 -4.07 16.01
C GLU A 123 -12.98 -3.90 14.97
N ILE A 124 -12.46 -2.67 14.80
CA ILE A 124 -11.32 -2.41 13.93
C ILE A 124 -10.09 -3.19 14.42
N GLU A 125 -9.81 -3.20 15.72
CA GLU A 125 -8.73 -4.02 16.30
C GLU A 125 -8.91 -5.50 15.95
N HIS A 126 -10.09 -6.07 16.18
CA HIS A 126 -10.36 -7.47 15.85
C HIS A 126 -10.19 -7.78 14.35
N VAL A 127 -10.66 -6.88 13.47
CA VAL A 127 -10.44 -6.98 12.02
C VAL A 127 -8.95 -6.98 11.71
N THR A 128 -8.19 -6.04 12.28
CA THR A 128 -6.74 -5.92 12.06
C THR A 128 -5.99 -7.16 12.52
N ARG A 129 -6.28 -7.66 13.73
CA ARG A 129 -5.62 -8.84 14.29
C ARG A 129 -5.91 -10.08 13.44
N ARG A 130 -7.19 -10.32 13.13
CA ARG A 130 -7.59 -11.49 12.33
C ARG A 130 -7.06 -11.43 10.90
N TYR A 131 -7.05 -10.26 10.27
CA TYR A 131 -6.41 -10.05 8.97
C TYR A 131 -4.91 -10.36 9.03
N THR A 132 -4.21 -9.86 10.05
CA THR A 132 -2.77 -10.08 10.23
C THR A 132 -2.45 -11.57 10.34
N SER A 133 -3.21 -12.33 11.14
CA SER A 133 -3.04 -13.78 11.23
C SER A 133 -3.26 -14.46 9.87
N GLY A 134 -4.26 -14.01 9.10
CA GLY A 134 -4.56 -14.57 7.77
C GLY A 134 -3.45 -14.34 6.73
N ILE A 135 -2.77 -13.20 6.79
CA ILE A 135 -1.66 -12.89 5.86
C ILE A 135 -0.27 -13.25 6.40
N SER A 136 -0.18 -13.66 7.67
CA SER A 136 1.08 -14.00 8.34
C SER A 136 2.00 -14.97 7.59
N PRO A 137 1.51 -15.95 6.78
CA PRO A 137 2.40 -16.85 6.05
C PRO A 137 3.24 -16.15 4.97
N ILE A 138 2.82 -14.96 4.51
CA ILE A 138 3.48 -14.25 3.41
C ILE A 138 4.09 -12.91 3.83
N ILE A 139 4.01 -12.53 5.11
CA ILE A 139 4.62 -11.29 5.63
C ILE A 139 5.77 -11.58 6.60
N GLY A 140 6.70 -10.65 6.66
CA GLY A 140 7.90 -10.74 7.49
C GLY A 140 8.92 -9.66 7.13
N PRO A 141 9.87 -9.32 8.02
CA PRO A 141 10.86 -8.28 7.79
C PRO A 141 11.71 -8.47 6.52
N GLU A 142 11.91 -9.73 6.11
CA GLU A 142 12.69 -10.11 4.93
C GLU A 142 11.83 -10.64 3.78
N ILE A 143 10.50 -10.59 3.91
CA ILE A 143 9.56 -11.20 2.95
C ILE A 143 8.63 -10.13 2.39
N ASP A 144 7.87 -9.48 3.27
CA ASP A 144 6.90 -8.46 2.90
C ASP A 144 6.55 -7.61 4.12
N ILE A 145 6.69 -6.29 3.98
CA ILE A 145 6.61 -5.33 5.07
C ILE A 145 5.44 -4.37 4.82
N PRO A 146 4.27 -4.59 5.45
CA PRO A 146 3.16 -3.66 5.35
C PRO A 146 3.43 -2.24 5.87
N ALA A 147 2.51 -1.33 5.57
CA ALA A 147 2.52 0.06 6.01
C ALA A 147 1.09 0.62 6.14
N PRO A 148 0.92 1.85 6.64
CA PRO A 148 -0.32 2.58 6.52
C PRO A 148 -0.67 2.90 5.06
N ASP A 149 -1.97 3.02 4.80
CA ASP A 149 -2.61 3.59 3.61
C ASP A 149 -3.94 4.24 4.05
N VAL A 150 -4.90 4.42 3.13
CA VAL A 150 -6.20 5.04 3.44
C VAL A 150 -6.88 4.30 4.60
N TYR A 151 -7.27 5.10 5.60
CA TYR A 151 -7.91 4.70 6.86
C TYR A 151 -7.15 3.67 7.70
N THR A 152 -5.84 3.51 7.50
CA THR A 152 -4.97 2.84 8.48
C THR A 152 -3.93 3.80 9.04
N THR A 153 -3.60 3.62 10.31
CA THR A 153 -2.85 4.60 11.12
C THR A 153 -1.69 3.92 11.84
N PRO A 154 -0.84 4.67 12.56
CA PRO A 154 0.16 4.07 13.43
C PRO A 154 -0.42 3.10 14.45
N GLN A 155 -1.64 3.34 14.95
CA GLN A 155 -2.33 2.41 15.86
C GLN A 155 -2.61 1.06 15.18
N ILE A 156 -3.08 1.06 13.93
CA ILE A 156 -3.29 -0.17 13.16
C ILE A 156 -1.95 -0.91 12.98
N MET A 157 -0.87 -0.20 12.67
CA MET A 157 0.46 -0.82 12.54
C MET A 157 0.96 -1.41 13.86
N ALA A 158 0.63 -0.80 15.00
CA ALA A 158 0.95 -1.36 16.32
C ALA A 158 0.26 -2.72 16.52
N TRP A 159 -1.04 -2.84 16.20
CA TRP A 159 -1.75 -4.12 16.29
C TRP A 159 -1.25 -5.18 15.33
N ILE A 160 -0.86 -4.80 14.10
CA ILE A 160 -0.25 -5.76 13.15
C ILE A 160 1.09 -6.27 13.70
N MET A 161 1.95 -5.36 14.17
CA MET A 161 3.25 -5.72 14.75
C MET A 161 3.08 -6.65 15.95
N ASP A 162 2.19 -6.30 16.86
CA ASP A 162 1.88 -7.07 18.07
C ASP A 162 1.35 -8.47 17.71
N THR A 163 0.34 -8.55 16.84
CA THR A 163 -0.25 -9.84 16.44
C THR A 163 0.78 -10.76 15.78
N TYR A 164 1.61 -10.22 14.89
CA TYR A 164 2.66 -10.99 14.24
C TYR A 164 3.71 -11.47 15.26
N SER A 165 4.16 -10.58 16.15
CA SER A 165 5.14 -10.89 17.19
C SER A 165 4.66 -11.97 18.15
N MET A 166 3.41 -11.87 18.61
CA MET A 166 2.79 -12.88 19.48
C MET A 166 2.67 -14.24 18.77
N THR A 167 2.41 -14.25 17.46
CA THR A 167 2.38 -15.49 16.68
C THR A 167 3.78 -16.10 16.51
N LYS A 168 4.82 -15.27 16.43
CA LYS A 168 6.22 -15.74 16.32
C LYS A 168 6.86 -16.11 17.66
N GLY A 169 6.32 -15.63 18.78
CA GLY A 169 6.83 -15.87 20.12
C GLY A 169 7.93 -14.89 20.57
N TYR A 170 8.21 -13.84 19.80
CA TYR A 170 9.16 -12.78 20.16
C TYR A 170 8.83 -11.45 19.44
N PRO A 171 9.29 -10.29 19.95
CA PRO A 171 9.05 -9.00 19.30
C PRO A 171 9.71 -8.88 17.91
N VAL A 172 8.90 -8.63 16.87
CA VAL A 172 9.37 -8.44 15.48
C VAL A 172 9.01 -7.03 15.00
N LEU A 173 9.74 -6.03 15.46
CA LEU A 173 9.46 -4.62 15.13
C LEU A 173 9.53 -4.31 13.63
N GLY A 174 10.37 -5.02 12.88
CA GLY A 174 10.60 -4.81 11.45
C GLY A 174 9.48 -5.27 10.53
N VAL A 175 8.46 -5.99 11.03
CA VAL A 175 7.41 -6.58 10.19
C VAL A 175 6.52 -5.53 9.53
N VAL A 176 6.40 -4.33 10.11
CA VAL A 176 5.65 -3.21 9.53
C VAL A 176 6.35 -1.88 9.73
N THR A 177 6.11 -0.96 8.80
CA THR A 177 6.55 0.45 8.91
C THR A 177 5.40 1.36 9.30
N GLY A 178 5.68 2.58 9.76
CA GLY A 178 4.63 3.53 10.15
C GLY A 178 4.00 3.27 11.50
N LYS A 179 4.73 2.58 12.37
CA LYS A 179 4.41 2.37 13.79
C LYS A 179 4.51 3.70 14.57
N PRO A 180 3.91 3.77 15.78
CA PRO A 180 4.16 4.85 16.73
C PRO A 180 5.64 4.91 17.13
N LEU A 181 6.11 6.09 17.55
CA LEU A 181 7.51 6.29 17.97
C LEU A 181 7.91 5.34 19.11
N SER A 182 7.01 5.12 20.08
CA SER A 182 7.21 4.21 21.20
C SER A 182 7.42 2.74 20.80
N LEU A 183 7.09 2.37 19.57
CA LEU A 183 7.24 1.01 19.02
C LEU A 183 8.25 0.96 17.87
N GLY A 184 9.23 1.87 17.83
CA GLY A 184 10.23 1.92 16.77
C GLY A 184 9.71 2.52 15.47
N GLY A 185 8.79 3.47 15.57
CA GLY A 185 8.44 4.39 14.49
C GLY A 185 9.57 5.35 14.15
N SER A 186 9.52 5.97 12.97
CA SER A 186 10.53 6.94 12.54
C SER A 186 10.01 8.37 12.65
N LEU A 187 10.87 9.28 13.11
CA LEU A 187 10.64 10.73 13.11
C LEU A 187 10.52 11.24 11.66
N GLY A 188 9.75 12.32 11.47
CA GLY A 188 9.56 12.94 10.15
C GLY A 188 8.67 12.15 9.17
N ARG A 189 8.21 10.94 9.53
CA ARG A 189 7.39 10.11 8.63
C ARG A 189 6.11 10.80 8.15
N ASN A 190 5.42 11.52 9.04
CA ASN A 190 4.15 12.16 8.69
C ASN A 190 4.32 13.25 7.61
N GLU A 191 5.46 13.93 7.61
CA GLU A 191 5.76 15.04 6.70
C GLU A 191 6.49 14.61 5.43
N ALA A 192 7.09 13.41 5.42
CA ALA A 192 8.00 12.96 4.37
C ALA A 192 7.41 13.03 2.96
N THR A 193 6.11 12.74 2.80
CA THR A 193 5.47 12.77 1.48
C THR A 193 5.26 14.20 0.99
N GLY A 194 4.77 15.11 1.85
CA GLY A 194 4.59 16.52 1.48
C GLY A 194 5.93 17.21 1.18
N ARG A 195 6.93 16.99 2.04
CA ARG A 195 8.30 17.47 1.79
C ARG A 195 8.88 16.90 0.48
N GLY A 196 8.61 15.63 0.18
CA GLY A 196 9.01 15.02 -1.09
C GLY A 196 8.39 15.71 -2.30
N VAL A 197 7.10 16.08 -2.24
CA VAL A 197 6.44 16.87 -3.29
C VAL A 197 7.14 18.22 -3.47
N PHE A 198 7.41 18.93 -2.38
CA PHE A 198 8.16 20.19 -2.42
C PHE A 198 9.53 20.04 -3.10
N TYR A 199 10.32 19.03 -2.72
CA TYR A 199 11.65 18.82 -3.33
C TYR A 199 11.59 18.48 -4.81
N CYS A 200 10.59 17.70 -5.25
CA CYS A 200 10.37 17.43 -6.66
C CYS A 200 10.01 18.72 -7.43
N ILE A 201 9.12 19.55 -6.87
CA ILE A 201 8.74 20.84 -7.48
C ILE A 201 9.94 21.78 -7.56
N GLN A 202 10.72 21.89 -6.47
CA GLN A 202 11.93 22.69 -6.45
C GLN A 202 12.91 22.27 -7.56
N SER A 203 13.18 20.97 -7.67
CA SER A 203 14.06 20.42 -8.71
C SER A 203 13.53 20.68 -10.12
N ALA A 204 12.21 20.58 -10.32
CA ALA A 204 11.57 20.88 -11.61
C ALA A 204 11.63 22.37 -11.95
N CYS A 205 11.42 23.25 -10.97
CA CYS A 205 11.55 24.70 -11.14
C CYS A 205 12.98 25.07 -11.53
N ASP A 206 13.99 24.47 -10.89
CA ASP A 206 15.39 24.71 -11.24
C ASP A 206 15.70 24.27 -12.67
N LEU A 207 15.21 23.09 -13.09
CA LEU A 207 15.37 22.58 -14.47
C LEU A 207 14.69 23.46 -15.52
N LEU A 208 13.50 23.98 -15.19
CA LEU A 208 12.68 24.79 -16.11
C LEU A 208 12.99 26.30 -16.00
N ASN A 209 13.96 26.70 -15.18
CA ASN A 209 14.30 28.10 -14.88
C ASN A 209 13.10 28.94 -14.36
N ILE A 210 12.23 28.32 -13.57
CA ILE A 210 11.07 28.98 -12.94
C ILE A 210 11.48 29.44 -11.53
N LYS A 211 11.31 30.74 -11.23
CA LYS A 211 11.54 31.26 -9.87
C LYS A 211 10.43 30.79 -8.92
N LEU A 212 10.78 29.97 -7.95
CA LEU A 212 9.83 29.49 -6.93
C LEU A 212 9.33 30.62 -6.01
N ARG A 213 10.22 31.56 -5.66
CA ARG A 213 9.86 32.71 -4.82
C ARG A 213 8.86 33.61 -5.56
N GLY A 214 7.66 33.75 -5.00
CA GLY A 214 6.57 34.52 -5.59
C GLY A 214 5.70 33.75 -6.59
N ALA A 215 5.96 32.46 -6.80
CA ALA A 215 5.10 31.61 -7.62
C ALA A 215 3.74 31.40 -6.96
N ARG A 216 2.68 31.30 -7.78
CA ARG A 216 1.34 30.94 -7.33
C ARG A 216 1.20 29.42 -7.34
N ILE A 217 0.72 28.86 -6.23
CA ILE A 217 0.56 27.41 -6.06
C ILE A 217 -0.91 27.13 -5.75
N VAL A 218 -1.45 26.05 -6.34
CA VAL A 218 -2.78 25.54 -6.04
C VAL A 218 -2.63 24.10 -5.52
N VAL A 219 -3.14 23.84 -4.32
CA VAL A 219 -3.10 22.52 -3.69
C VAL A 219 -4.51 21.95 -3.65
N GLN A 220 -4.70 20.74 -4.18
CA GLN A 220 -5.96 20.01 -4.09
C GLN A 220 -5.84 18.89 -3.05
N GLY A 221 -6.69 18.94 -2.01
CA GLY A 221 -6.70 17.99 -0.91
C GLY A 221 -5.74 18.38 0.21
N PHE A 222 -6.27 18.60 1.42
CA PHE A 222 -5.53 19.17 2.56
C PHE A 222 -5.35 18.17 3.72
N GLY A 223 -5.07 16.91 3.37
CA GLY A 223 -4.71 15.85 4.33
C GLY A 223 -3.21 15.86 4.67
N ASN A 224 -2.68 14.72 5.13
CA ASN A 224 -1.28 14.58 5.57
C ASN A 224 -0.25 15.02 4.51
N ALA A 225 -0.51 14.80 3.22
CA ALA A 225 0.41 15.20 2.15
C ALA A 225 0.27 16.68 1.79
N GLY A 226 -0.96 17.12 1.45
CA GLY A 226 -1.19 18.47 0.93
C GLY A 226 -1.08 19.60 1.95
N SER A 227 -1.25 19.33 3.25
CA SER A 227 -1.02 20.34 4.30
C SER A 227 0.46 20.63 4.56
N VAL A 228 1.35 19.72 4.14
CA VAL A 228 2.81 19.82 4.32
C VAL A 228 3.52 20.25 3.03
N ALA A 229 2.95 19.94 1.86
CA ALA A 229 3.47 20.27 0.53
C ALA A 229 3.34 21.77 0.22
#